data_AF-A0A7S3H381-F1
#
_entry.id   AF-A0A7S3H381-F1
#
_cell.length_a   1.000
_cell.length_b   1.000
_cell.length_c   1.000
_cell.angle_alpha   90.00
_cell.angle_beta   90.00
_cell.angle_gamma   90.00
#
_symmetry.space_group_name_H-M   'P 1'
#
loop_
_entity.id
_entity.type
_entity.pdbx_description
1 polymer ?
#
loop_
_entity_poly.entity_id
_entity_poly.type
_entity_poly.pdbx_seq_one_letter_code
_entity_poly.pdbx_strand_id
1 'polypeptide(L)'
;MEYRKKCIAFMEANRQEFAPFVEGNFQSYCAKMRDQAEWGGHIELEALSRSLGVNTLIHQPSDAQAPEDVPALSASCINFADDAPCVQICFHPRYHAGAHYNSVRCVSDTGDGTPTLASLSAIRERMTETLRARKEA
;
A
#
# COMPACT_ATOMS: atom_id res chain seq x y z
N MET A 1 -10.95 -6.16 -11.44
CA MET A 1 -11.48 -7.46 -10.97
C MET A 1 -10.38 -8.47 -10.66
N GLU A 2 -9.31 -8.55 -11.45
CA GLU A 2 -8.23 -9.53 -11.26
C GLU A 2 -7.59 -9.48 -9.86
N TYR A 3 -7.12 -8.31 -9.42
CA TYR A 3 -6.46 -8.16 -8.12
C TYR A 3 -7.34 -8.56 -6.94
N ARG A 4 -8.64 -8.21 -6.97
CA ARG A 4 -9.61 -8.61 -5.94
C ARG A 4 -9.73 -10.13 -5.84
N LYS A 5 -9.87 -10.83 -6.98
CA LYS A 5 -9.92 -12.30 -7.00
C LYS A 5 -8.63 -12.90 -6.45
N LYS A 6 -7.47 -12.36 -6.84
CA LYS A 6 -6.16 -12.82 -6.38
C LYS A 6 -5.96 -12.64 -4.88
N CYS A 7 -6.34 -11.46 -4.36
CA CYS A 7 -6.33 -11.15 -2.93
C CYS A 7 -7.13 -12.19 -2.14
N ILE A 8 -8.38 -12.41 -2.51
CA ILE A 8 -9.29 -13.30 -1.78
C ILE A 8 -8.82 -14.74 -1.85
N ALA A 9 -8.39 -15.21 -3.03
CA ALA A 9 -7.83 -16.55 -3.17
C ALA A 9 -6.59 -16.75 -2.30
N PHE A 10 -5.71 -15.74 -2.22
CA PHE A 10 -4.54 -15.78 -1.35
C PHE A 10 -4.93 -15.81 0.13
N MET A 11 -5.88 -14.97 0.56
CA MET A 11 -6.36 -14.97 1.95
C MET A 11 -6.98 -16.31 2.33
N GLU A 12 -7.80 -16.91 1.45
CA GLU A 12 -8.44 -18.21 1.70
C GLU A 12 -7.42 -19.35 1.80
N ALA A 13 -6.40 -19.35 0.94
CA ALA A 13 -5.30 -20.32 0.99
C ALA A 13 -4.45 -20.19 2.26
N ASN A 14 -4.38 -18.98 2.83
CA ASN A 14 -3.57 -18.67 4.02
C ASN A 14 -4.45 -18.30 5.22
N ARG A 15 -5.65 -18.89 5.34
CA ARG A 15 -6.69 -18.50 6.30
C ARG A 15 -6.18 -18.30 7.73
N GLN A 16 -5.27 -19.14 8.21
CA GLN A 16 -4.78 -19.08 9.60
C GLN A 16 -4.07 -17.75 9.91
N GLU A 17 -3.46 -17.13 8.90
CA GLU A 17 -2.73 -15.87 9.04
C GLU A 17 -3.66 -14.65 8.96
N PHE A 18 -4.75 -14.73 8.18
CA PHE A 18 -5.64 -13.59 7.94
C PHE A 18 -6.88 -13.59 8.85
N ALA A 19 -7.42 -14.76 9.18
CA ALA A 19 -8.66 -14.88 9.96
C ALA A 19 -8.64 -14.17 11.33
N PRO A 20 -7.52 -14.09 12.08
CA PRO A 20 -7.47 -13.35 13.34
C PRO A 20 -7.63 -11.84 13.20
N PHE A 21 -7.38 -11.28 12.01
CA PHE A 21 -7.38 -9.83 11.78
C PHE A 21 -8.66 -9.33 11.09
N VAL A 22 -9.49 -10.21 10.53
CA VAL A 22 -10.76 -9.82 9.92
C VAL A 22 -11.86 -9.72 10.97
N GLU A 23 -12.79 -8.79 10.76
CA GLU A 23 -13.96 -8.66 11.63
C GLU A 23 -15.04 -9.70 11.29
N GLY A 24 -15.48 -10.45 12.30
CA GLY A 24 -16.55 -11.43 12.17
C GLY A 24 -16.11 -12.75 11.51
N ASN A 25 -17.01 -13.38 10.77
CA ASN A 25 -16.73 -14.67 10.13
C ASN A 25 -15.88 -14.50 8.86
N PHE A 26 -14.72 -15.15 8.83
CA PHE A 26 -13.78 -15.07 7.70
C PHE A 26 -14.36 -15.46 6.34
N GLN A 27 -15.22 -16.49 6.28
CA GLN A 27 -15.82 -16.92 5.01
C GLN A 27 -16.82 -15.88 4.50
N SER A 28 -17.64 -15.32 5.40
CA SER A 28 -18.55 -14.22 5.09
C SER A 28 -17.79 -12.95 4.66
N TYR A 29 -16.66 -12.66 5.31
CA TYR A 29 -15.76 -11.56 4.94
C TYR A 29 -15.24 -11.75 3.50
N CYS A 30 -14.67 -12.91 3.19
CA CYS A 30 -14.19 -13.23 1.84
C CYS A 30 -15.31 -13.21 0.79
N ALA A 31 -16.53 -13.62 1.15
CA ALA A 31 -17.70 -13.53 0.26
C ALA A 31 -18.07 -12.08 -0.07
N LYS A 32 -18.15 -11.20 0.95
CA LYS A 32 -18.40 -9.76 0.75
C LYS A 32 -17.30 -9.10 -0.07
N MET A 33 -16.04 -9.40 0.23
CA MET A 33 -14.90 -8.85 -0.49
C MET A 33 -14.88 -9.20 -1.98
N ARG A 34 -15.66 -10.18 -2.46
CA ARG A 34 -15.80 -10.46 -3.91
C ARG A 34 -16.66 -9.41 -4.62
N ASP A 35 -17.51 -8.68 -3.91
CA ASP A 35 -18.29 -7.57 -4.46
C ASP A 35 -17.35 -6.44 -4.92
N GLN A 36 -17.66 -5.85 -6.07
CA GLN A 36 -16.90 -4.72 -6.62
C GLN A 36 -17.02 -3.46 -5.76
N ALA A 37 -18.16 -3.28 -5.10
CA ALA A 37 -18.45 -2.11 -4.27
C ALA A 37 -17.83 -2.19 -2.88
N GLU A 38 -17.31 -3.34 -2.46
CA GLU A 38 -16.72 -3.52 -1.12
C GLU A 38 -15.33 -2.91 -1.03
N TRP A 39 -15.05 -2.15 0.03
CA TRP A 39 -13.78 -1.43 0.19
C TRP A 39 -12.72 -2.35 0.78
N GLY A 40 -11.51 -2.32 0.21
CA GLY A 40 -10.35 -3.02 0.79
C GLY A 40 -9.57 -2.11 1.74
N GLY A 41 -8.77 -2.71 2.61
CA GLY A 41 -7.90 -2.03 3.56
C GLY A 41 -6.52 -2.65 3.68
N HIS A 42 -5.88 -2.41 4.82
CA HIS A 42 -4.51 -2.86 5.10
C HIS A 42 -4.35 -4.39 5.04
N ILE A 43 -5.37 -5.17 5.43
CA ILE A 43 -5.34 -6.64 5.38
C ILE A 43 -5.23 -7.12 3.93
N GLU A 44 -6.01 -6.52 3.03
CA GLU A 44 -5.98 -6.85 1.61
C GLU A 44 -4.67 -6.41 0.96
N LEU A 45 -4.10 -5.29 1.40
CA LEU A 45 -2.80 -4.82 0.92
C LEU A 45 -1.67 -5.80 1.29
N GLU A 46 -1.73 -6.39 2.47
CA GLU A 46 -0.79 -7.43 2.90
C GLU A 46 -0.93 -8.70 2.03
N ALA A 47 -2.17 -9.17 1.81
CA ALA A 47 -2.45 -10.29 0.93
C ALA A 47 -2.01 -10.02 -0.53
N LEU A 48 -2.26 -8.82 -1.03
CA LEU A 48 -1.86 -8.41 -2.37
C LEU A 48 -0.34 -8.31 -2.50
N SER A 49 0.35 -7.71 -1.53
CA SER A 49 1.82 -7.62 -1.48
C SER A 49 2.44 -9.00 -1.66
N ARG A 50 2.05 -9.96 -0.80
CA ARG A 50 2.55 -11.34 -0.85
C ARG A 50 2.16 -12.05 -2.14
N SER A 51 0.92 -11.92 -2.59
CA SER A 51 0.46 -12.61 -3.79
C SER A 51 1.10 -12.09 -5.08
N LEU A 52 1.41 -10.78 -5.15
CA LEU A 52 1.97 -10.11 -6.33
C LEU A 52 3.50 -10.08 -6.35
N GLY A 53 4.17 -10.43 -5.25
CA GLY A 53 5.63 -10.41 -5.20
C GLY A 53 6.19 -9.00 -5.08
N VAL A 54 5.48 -8.09 -4.41
CA VAL A 54 5.87 -6.67 -4.28
C VAL A 54 5.81 -6.22 -2.83
N ASN A 55 6.73 -5.34 -2.43
CA ASN A 55 6.60 -4.60 -1.18
C ASN A 55 5.61 -3.45 -1.35
N THR A 56 5.02 -2.97 -0.26
CA THR A 56 4.10 -1.81 -0.28
C THR A 56 4.51 -0.78 0.75
N LEU A 57 4.65 0.48 0.34
CA LEU A 57 4.74 1.64 1.23
C LEU A 57 3.41 2.38 1.29
N ILE A 58 2.96 2.69 2.50
CA ILE A 58 1.66 3.31 2.78
C ILE A 58 1.91 4.65 3.47
N HIS A 59 1.83 5.73 2.71
CA HIS A 59 2.00 7.08 3.21
C HIS A 59 0.76 7.55 3.97
N GLN A 60 0.95 8.16 5.13
CA GLN A 60 -0.12 8.64 6.02
C GLN A 60 0.10 10.12 6.37
N PRO A 61 -0.05 11.04 5.40
CA PRO A 61 0.21 12.45 5.64
C PRO A 61 -0.73 13.08 6.66
N SER A 62 -1.88 12.46 6.95
CA SER A 62 -2.80 12.94 7.98
C SER A 62 -2.26 12.83 9.41
N ASP A 63 -1.23 12.01 9.63
CA ASP A 63 -0.59 11.83 10.94
C ASP A 63 0.67 12.70 11.09
N ALA A 64 1.13 13.32 10.00
CA ALA A 64 2.33 14.15 9.96
C ALA A 64 2.03 15.60 10.39
N GLN A 65 2.96 16.24 11.11
CA GLN A 65 2.88 17.67 11.42
C GLN A 65 3.51 18.52 10.31
N ALA A 66 4.55 17.98 9.65
CA ALA A 66 5.20 18.57 8.49
C ALA A 66 5.44 17.54 7.37
N PRO A 67 5.59 17.94 6.09
CA PRO A 67 5.83 17.02 4.98
C PRO A 67 7.04 16.09 5.17
N GLU A 68 8.06 16.54 5.89
CA GLU A 68 9.26 15.80 6.23
C GLU A 68 9.04 14.64 7.22
N ASP A 69 7.95 14.66 7.99
CA ASP A 69 7.61 13.58 8.92
C ASP A 69 7.00 12.36 8.21
N VAL A 70 6.41 12.58 7.03
CA VAL A 70 5.62 11.56 6.31
C VAL A 70 6.39 10.26 6.08
N PRO A 71 7.66 10.25 5.64
CA PRO A 71 8.39 9.00 5.44
C PRO A 71 8.59 8.19 6.72
N ALA A 72 8.79 8.85 7.86
CA ALA A 72 9.00 8.18 9.16
C ALA A 72 7.70 7.61 9.74
N LEU A 73 6.56 8.18 9.37
CA LEU A 73 5.22 7.74 9.82
C LEU A 73 4.56 6.76 8.85
N SER A 74 5.18 6.47 7.71
CA SER A 74 4.60 5.57 6.71
C SER A 74 4.56 4.12 7.21
N ALA A 75 3.40 3.47 7.09
CA ALA A 75 3.29 2.03 7.30
C ALA A 75 3.84 1.28 6.07
N SER A 76 4.10 -0.02 6.22
CA SER A 76 4.61 -0.83 5.11
C SER A 76 4.26 -2.31 5.23
N CYS A 77 4.12 -2.95 4.07
CA CYS A 77 4.08 -4.41 3.91
C CYS A 77 5.41 -4.82 3.27
N ILE A 78 6.38 -5.23 4.09
CA ILE A 78 7.72 -5.64 3.62
C ILE A 78 7.82 -7.17 3.71
N ASN A 79 7.65 -7.82 2.57
CA ASN A 79 7.63 -9.27 2.43
C ASN A 79 8.83 -9.79 1.63
N PHE A 80 9.55 -8.90 0.94
CA PHE A 80 10.66 -9.22 0.04
C PHE A 80 11.85 -8.30 0.32
N ALA A 81 13.02 -8.68 -0.20
CA ALA A 81 14.25 -7.90 -0.05
C ALA A 81 14.11 -6.47 -0.59
N ASP A 82 15.02 -5.58 -0.15
CA ASP A 82 14.96 -4.16 -0.48
C ASP A 82 15.13 -3.85 -1.98
N ASP A 83 15.71 -4.76 -2.76
CA ASP A 83 15.81 -4.66 -4.22
C ASP A 83 14.56 -5.15 -4.97
N ALA A 84 13.61 -5.78 -4.28
CA ALA A 84 12.34 -6.20 -4.87
C ALA A 84 11.45 -5.00 -5.22
N PRO A 85 10.56 -5.15 -6.23
CA PRO A 85 9.65 -4.07 -6.63
C PRO A 85 8.76 -3.61 -5.47
N CYS A 86 8.50 -2.31 -5.42
CA CYS A 86 7.68 -1.71 -4.40
C CYS A 86 6.65 -0.73 -4.98
N VAL A 87 5.42 -0.85 -4.51
CA VAL A 87 4.32 0.06 -4.85
C VAL A 87 4.12 1.06 -3.71
N GLN A 88 3.85 2.30 -4.06
CA GLN A 88 3.55 3.37 -3.11
C GLN A 88 2.06 3.72 -3.20
N ILE A 89 1.42 3.79 -2.04
CA ILE A 89 0.04 4.27 -1.91
C ILE A 89 -0.03 5.29 -0.77
N CYS A 90 -1.04 6.15 -0.82
CA CYS A 90 -1.32 7.13 0.23
C CYS A 90 -2.69 6.84 0.83
N PHE A 91 -2.74 6.69 2.14
CA PHE A 91 -3.97 6.50 2.90
C PHE A 91 -4.48 7.83 3.44
N HIS A 92 -5.74 8.13 3.13
CA HIS A 92 -6.44 9.31 3.61
C HIS A 92 -7.65 8.88 4.45
N PRO A 93 -7.61 8.98 5.79
CA PRO A 93 -8.68 8.48 6.65
C PRO A 93 -9.99 9.27 6.57
N ARG A 94 -9.97 10.49 6.01
CA ARG A 94 -11.10 11.44 6.00
C ARG A 94 -11.36 12.07 4.61
N TYR A 95 -11.16 11.33 3.53
CA TYR A 95 -11.27 11.86 2.17
C TYR A 95 -12.70 11.73 1.62
N HIS A 96 -13.32 12.86 1.25
CA HIS A 96 -14.72 12.94 0.82
C HIS A 96 -15.71 12.20 1.75
N ALA A 97 -16.05 10.95 1.40
CA ALA A 97 -17.06 10.11 2.05
C ALA A 97 -16.47 9.01 2.94
N GLY A 98 -15.16 9.01 3.21
CA GLY A 98 -14.54 8.02 4.12
C GLY A 98 -13.05 7.82 3.91
N ALA A 99 -12.57 6.68 4.37
CA ALA A 99 -11.17 6.27 4.24
C ALA A 99 -10.83 5.88 2.80
N HIS A 100 -9.83 6.50 2.17
CA HIS A 100 -9.51 6.28 0.76
C HIS A 100 -8.01 6.06 0.53
N TYR A 101 -7.67 5.30 -0.52
CA TYR A 101 -6.29 5.09 -0.96
C TYR A 101 -6.05 5.67 -2.35
N ASN A 102 -4.96 6.41 -2.50
CA ASN A 102 -4.50 6.93 -3.78
C ASN A 102 -3.19 6.25 -4.18
N SER A 103 -2.99 6.01 -5.48
CA SER A 103 -1.67 5.63 -5.99
C SER A 103 -0.69 6.80 -5.85
N VAL A 104 0.54 6.53 -5.45
CA VAL A 104 1.61 7.53 -5.40
C VAL A 104 2.61 7.23 -6.51
N ARG A 105 2.95 8.26 -7.28
CA ARG A 105 3.96 8.23 -8.33
C ARG A 105 5.07 9.21 -8.00
N CYS A 106 6.29 8.92 -8.44
CA CYS A 106 7.40 9.85 -8.31
C CYS A 106 7.16 11.10 -9.17
N VAL A 107 7.66 12.26 -8.73
CA VAL A 107 7.51 13.53 -9.48
C VAL A 107 8.15 13.49 -10.88
N SER A 108 9.09 12.59 -11.10
CA SER A 108 9.72 12.34 -12.40
C SER A 108 8.85 11.51 -13.35
N ASP A 109 7.76 10.92 -12.86
CA ASP A 109 6.77 10.21 -13.68
C ASP A 109 5.85 11.23 -14.35
N THR A 110 5.81 11.21 -15.67
CA THR A 110 4.99 12.11 -16.51
C THR A 110 3.50 11.79 -16.46
N GLY A 111 3.11 10.69 -15.79
CA GLY A 111 1.73 10.27 -15.62
C GLY A 111 1.11 9.57 -16.84
N ASP A 112 1.83 9.48 -17.95
CA ASP A 112 1.42 8.76 -19.14
C ASP A 112 1.87 7.29 -19.09
N GLY A 113 0.92 6.40 -19.36
CA GLY A 113 1.19 4.97 -19.46
C GLY A 113 1.51 4.26 -18.14
N THR A 114 2.26 3.15 -18.27
CA THR A 114 2.60 2.27 -17.16
C THR A 114 3.66 2.95 -16.28
N PRO A 115 3.42 3.09 -14.96
CA PRO A 115 4.41 3.69 -14.07
C PRO A 115 5.70 2.88 -14.06
N THR A 116 6.83 3.56 -13.96
CA THR A 116 8.13 2.89 -13.87
C THR A 116 8.22 2.14 -12.55
N LEU A 117 8.53 0.85 -12.60
CA LEU A 117 8.76 0.05 -11.40
C LEU A 117 10.04 0.50 -10.70
N ALA A 118 9.96 0.70 -9.39
CA ALA A 118 11.10 1.00 -8.55
C ALA A 118 11.19 -0.04 -7.42
N SER A 119 12.42 -0.32 -6.97
CA SER A 119 12.64 -1.14 -5.79
C SER A 119 12.33 -0.35 -4.51
N LEU A 120 12.16 -1.05 -3.40
CA LEU A 120 12.01 -0.43 -2.09
C LEU A 120 13.21 0.46 -1.74
N SER A 121 14.43 -0.02 -1.99
CA SER A 121 15.67 0.75 -1.78
C SER A 121 15.71 2.03 -2.59
N ALA A 122 15.38 1.96 -3.89
CA ALA A 122 15.39 3.12 -4.78
C ALA A 122 14.35 4.17 -4.36
N ILE A 123 13.19 3.75 -3.87
CA ILE A 123 12.17 4.68 -3.35
C ILE A 123 12.66 5.37 -2.08
N ARG A 124 13.22 4.61 -1.12
CA ARG A 124 13.77 5.15 0.14
C ARG A 124 14.93 6.12 -0.10
N GLU A 125 15.81 5.80 -1.04
CA GLU A 125 16.92 6.66 -1.44
C GLU A 125 16.41 8.01 -1.97
N ARG A 126 15.48 7.99 -2.92
CA ARG A 126 14.84 9.22 -3.45
C ARG A 126 14.20 10.08 -2.37
N MET A 127 13.51 9.47 -1.40
CA MET A 127 12.93 10.20 -0.26
C MET A 127 14.02 10.84 0.59
N THR A 128 15.10 10.11 0.87
CA THR A 128 16.22 10.57 1.69
C THR A 128 16.95 11.75 1.04
N GLU A 129 17.25 11.64 -0.26
CA GLU A 129 17.85 12.72 -1.05
C GLU A 129 16.98 13.97 -1.07
N THR A 130 15.66 13.80 -1.27
CA THR A 130 14.70 14.92 -1.28
C THR A 130 14.64 15.62 0.08
N LEU A 131 14.61 14.86 1.18
CA LEU A 131 14.61 15.42 2.53
C LEU A 131 15.93 16.15 2.84
N ARG A 132 17.06 15.61 2.39
CA ARG A 132 18.37 16.25 2.55
C ARG A 132 18.41 17.58 1.80
N ALA A 133 18.02 17.60 0.53
CA ALA A 133 17.99 18.81 -0.28
C ALA A 133 17.10 19.90 0.33
N ARG A 134 15.98 19.53 0.94
CA ARG A 134 15.09 20.48 1.64
C ARG A 134 15.68 21.08 2.92
N LYS A 135 16.58 20.37 3.61
CA LYS A 135 17.26 20.88 4.80
C LYS A 135 18.42 21.84 4.46
N GLU A 136 18.95 21.72 3.25
CA GLU A 136 20.08 22.53 2.76
C GLU A 136 19.63 23.79 2.00
N ALA A 137 18.32 23.94 1.72
CA ALA A 137 17.69 25.08 1.04
C ALA A 137 17.14 26.12 2.03
#